data_AF-B9T146-F1
#
_entry.id   AF-B9T146-F1
#
_cell.length_a   1.000
_cell.length_b   1.000
_cell.length_c   1.000
_cell.angle_alpha   90.00
_cell.angle_beta   90.00
_cell.angle_gamma   90.00
#
_symmetry.space_group_name_H-M   'P 1'
#
loop_
_entity.id
_entity.type
_entity.pdbx_description
1 polymer ?
#
loop_
_entity_poly.entity_id
_entity_poly.type
_entity_poly.pdbx_seq_one_letter_code
_entity_poly.pdbx_strand_id
1 'polypeptide(L)'
;MALRNYSYFHRRSLEELLRDHNLTTKDAYKYFVLRAQEIAISKGWTPVNWEETFNTFASSLHPRTIVHNWLGGGVCAKAVAKGFRCIFSNQGFWYLDHLDVPWYEVYNAEPLEGIDNASEQELVLGGEVCMWGETADTSDVQQTIWPRAAAAAERLWSRRESISLRNINETALPRLQYFRCLLNRRGVPAAPVTNFYARRPPTGPGSCYEQ
;
A
#
# COMPACT_ATOMS: atom_id res chain seq x y z
N MET A 1 -7.72 -29.28 31.70
CA MET A 1 -7.06 -29.88 30.52
C MET A 1 -6.59 -28.72 29.64
N ALA A 2 -5.38 -28.23 29.90
CA ALA A 2 -4.83 -27.02 29.28
C ALA A 2 -4.04 -27.41 28.03
N LEU A 3 -4.36 -26.76 26.91
CA LEU A 3 -3.65 -26.92 25.65
C LEU A 3 -2.24 -26.33 25.80
N ARG A 4 -1.23 -27.19 25.70
CA ARG A 4 0.19 -26.83 25.67
C ARG A 4 0.52 -26.28 24.28
N ASN A 5 1.00 -25.04 24.23
CA ASN A 5 1.64 -24.48 23.05
C ASN A 5 2.98 -25.18 22.81
N TYR A 6 3.04 -26.01 21.78
CA TYR A 6 4.27 -26.58 21.23
C TYR A 6 4.79 -25.65 20.14
N SER A 7 5.85 -24.87 20.42
CA SER A 7 6.91 -24.64 19.43
C SER A 7 8.23 -24.22 20.11
N TYR A 8 9.29 -24.97 19.82
CA TYR A 8 10.73 -24.72 20.05
C TYR A 8 11.32 -24.78 21.48
N PHE A 9 11.75 -25.99 21.87
CA PHE A 9 12.76 -26.25 22.91
C PHE A 9 14.18 -26.01 22.35
N HIS A 10 14.80 -24.85 22.63
CA HIS A 10 16.25 -24.61 22.91
C HIS A 10 16.73 -23.14 22.83
N ARG A 11 15.84 -22.15 22.67
CA ARG A 11 16.20 -20.73 22.85
C ARG A 11 15.69 -20.25 24.20
N ARG A 12 16.52 -19.46 24.90
CA ARG A 12 16.07 -18.58 26.01
C ARG A 12 14.72 -17.98 25.62
N SER A 13 13.75 -18.03 26.53
CA SER A 13 12.44 -17.47 26.20
C SER A 13 12.57 -15.97 25.96
N LEU A 14 11.75 -15.41 25.06
CA LEU A 14 11.72 -13.96 24.85
C LEU A 14 11.50 -13.24 26.18
N GLU A 15 10.65 -13.80 27.05
CA GLU A 15 10.38 -13.25 28.38
C GLU A 15 11.61 -13.18 29.28
N GLU A 16 12.47 -14.21 29.28
CA GLU A 16 13.74 -14.21 30.01
C GLU A 16 14.68 -13.14 29.47
N LEU A 17 14.79 -13.00 28.15
CA LEU A 17 15.64 -11.97 27.52
C LEU A 17 15.16 -10.56 27.85
N LEU A 18 13.84 -10.32 27.83
CA LEU A 18 13.27 -9.02 28.19
C LEU A 18 13.53 -8.68 29.67
N ARG A 19 13.38 -9.66 30.58
CA ARG A 19 13.64 -9.46 32.01
C ARG A 19 15.13 -9.21 32.29
N ASP A 20 16.01 -10.04 31.72
CA ASP A 20 17.47 -9.94 31.93
C ASP A 20 18.04 -8.60 31.47
N HIS A 21 17.48 -8.03 30.39
CA HIS A 21 17.92 -6.75 29.83
C HIS A 21 17.02 -5.56 30.22
N ASN A 22 16.03 -5.78 31.09
CA ASN A 22 15.05 -4.77 31.50
C ASN A 22 14.38 -4.04 30.31
N LEU A 23 13.99 -4.80 29.28
CA LEU A 23 13.41 -4.30 28.03
C LEU A 23 11.89 -4.49 28.02
N THR A 24 11.18 -3.51 27.49
CA THR A 24 9.76 -3.68 27.11
C THR A 24 9.63 -4.42 25.78
N THR A 25 8.42 -4.86 25.42
CA THR A 25 8.15 -5.42 24.09
C THR A 25 8.40 -4.40 22.97
N LYS A 26 8.19 -3.11 23.23
CA LYS A 26 8.52 -2.02 22.27
C LYS A 26 10.04 -1.90 22.08
N ASP A 27 10.81 -2.02 23.15
CA ASP A 27 12.28 -2.00 23.06
C ASP A 27 12.80 -3.21 22.29
N ALA A 28 12.18 -4.38 22.49
CA ALA A 28 12.49 -5.60 21.75
C ALA A 28 12.25 -5.43 20.24
N TYR A 29 11.09 -4.87 19.88
CA TYR A 29 10.74 -4.58 18.49
C TYR A 29 11.73 -3.59 17.87
N LYS A 30 12.01 -2.49 18.57
CA LYS A 30 13.01 -1.49 18.15
C LYS A 30 14.38 -2.13 17.94
N TYR A 31 14.86 -2.91 18.90
CA TYR A 31 16.16 -3.60 18.81
C TYR A 31 16.22 -4.52 17.58
N PHE A 32 15.19 -5.33 17.36
CA PHE A 32 15.11 -6.23 16.21
C PHE A 32 15.16 -5.46 14.88
N VAL A 33 14.33 -4.43 14.73
CA VAL A 33 14.26 -3.63 13.50
C VAL A 33 15.59 -2.94 13.23
N LEU A 34 16.17 -2.27 14.22
CA LEU A 34 17.43 -1.53 14.03
C LEU A 34 18.58 -2.47 13.71
N ARG A 35 18.64 -3.66 14.34
CA ARG A 35 19.65 -4.67 14.02
C ARG A 35 19.52 -5.19 12.59
N ALA A 36 18.29 -5.43 12.13
CA ALA A 36 18.04 -5.85 10.75
C ALA A 36 18.41 -4.74 9.74
N GLN A 37 18.07 -3.48 10.04
CA GLN A 37 18.44 -2.32 9.22
C GLN A 37 19.95 -2.18 9.08
N GLU A 38 20.69 -2.29 10.20
CA GLU A 38 22.15 -2.23 10.20
C GLU A 38 22.78 -3.27 9.27
N ILE A 39 22.28 -4.51 9.31
CA ILE A 39 22.74 -5.59 8.43
C ILE A 39 22.45 -5.24 6.96
N ALA A 40 21.24 -4.79 6.63
CA ALA A 40 20.88 -4.40 5.26
C ALA A 40 21.75 -3.24 4.75
N ILE A 41 21.96 -2.21 5.58
CA ILE A 41 22.76 -1.03 5.24
C ILE A 41 24.23 -1.40 5.05
N SER A 42 24.78 -2.31 5.86
CA SER A 42 26.15 -2.82 5.70
C SER A 42 26.40 -3.49 4.34
N LYS A 43 25.33 -3.98 3.69
CA LYS A 43 25.35 -4.57 2.34
C LYS A 43 25.06 -3.55 1.23
N GLY A 44 24.91 -2.27 1.57
CA GLY A 44 24.53 -1.22 0.62
C GLY A 44 23.04 -1.21 0.26
N TRP A 45 22.19 -1.98 0.95
CA TRP A 45 20.75 -2.00 0.69
C TRP A 45 20.04 -0.83 1.37
N THR A 46 18.87 -0.47 0.82
CA THR A 46 17.98 0.55 1.38
C THR A 46 16.80 -0.15 2.04
N PRO A 47 16.63 -0.07 3.36
CA PRO A 47 15.47 -0.63 4.04
C PRO A 47 14.19 0.12 3.65
N VAL A 48 13.12 -0.63 3.41
CA VAL A 48 11.74 -0.12 3.35
C VAL A 48 11.00 -0.71 4.54
N ASN A 49 10.39 0.13 5.36
CA ASN A 49 9.63 -0.31 6.52
C ASN A 49 8.22 0.26 6.49
N TRP A 50 7.25 -0.53 6.94
CA TRP A 50 5.92 -0.03 7.26
C TRP A 50 6.00 1.06 8.33
N GLU A 51 5.02 1.97 8.31
CA GLU A 51 5.02 3.20 9.09
C GLU A 51 5.15 3.05 10.62
N GLU A 52 4.89 1.88 11.19
CA GLU A 52 4.96 1.63 12.63
C GLU A 52 6.34 1.96 13.19
N THR A 53 7.40 1.68 12.42
CA THR A 53 8.78 1.98 12.86
C THR A 53 9.00 3.50 12.97
N PHE A 54 8.46 4.26 12.02
CA PHE A 54 8.51 5.72 12.03
C PHE A 54 7.64 6.29 13.16
N ASN A 55 6.40 5.81 13.30
CA ASN A 55 5.46 6.26 14.32
C ASN A 55 5.95 5.95 15.75
N THR A 56 6.73 4.89 15.94
CA THR A 56 7.17 4.44 17.28
C THR A 56 8.55 4.97 17.66
N PHE A 57 9.52 5.01 16.74
CA PHE A 57 10.91 5.36 17.05
C PHE A 57 11.66 6.06 15.91
N ALA A 58 11.01 7.01 15.20
CA ALA A 58 11.61 7.79 14.11
C ALA A 58 13.04 8.29 14.38
N SER A 59 13.31 8.79 15.59
CA SER A 59 14.62 9.37 15.95
C SER A 59 15.76 8.37 15.96
N SER A 60 15.47 7.07 16.03
CA SER A 60 16.47 6.00 15.99
C SER A 60 16.57 5.32 14.62
N LEU A 61 15.66 5.63 13.68
CA LEU A 61 15.72 5.08 12.34
C LEU A 61 16.89 5.66 11.57
N HIS A 62 17.56 4.80 10.81
CA HIS A 62 18.60 5.26 9.91
C HIS A 62 18.00 6.18 8.83
N PRO A 63 18.58 7.35 8.51
CA PRO A 63 18.01 8.31 7.55
C PRO A 63 17.80 7.75 6.12
N ARG A 64 18.52 6.69 5.76
CA ARG A 64 18.34 5.97 4.47
C ARG A 64 16.99 5.23 4.37
N THR A 65 16.33 4.93 5.49
CA THR A 65 15.08 4.16 5.52
C THR A 65 14.00 4.86 4.67
N ILE A 66 13.27 4.08 3.88
CA ILE A 66 12.04 4.52 3.21
C ILE A 66 10.85 4.13 4.08
N VAL A 67 9.96 5.08 4.36
CA VAL A 67 8.72 4.86 5.11
C VAL A 67 7.62 4.47 4.14
N HIS A 68 6.96 3.34 4.39
CA HIS A 68 5.80 2.88 3.62
C HIS A 68 4.53 3.16 4.42
N ASN A 69 3.75 4.15 3.97
CA ASN A 69 2.53 4.63 4.62
C ASN A 69 1.33 3.78 4.20
N TRP A 70 0.64 3.19 5.16
CA TRP A 70 -0.53 2.34 4.89
C TRP A 70 -1.73 2.56 5.80
N LEU A 71 -1.53 2.87 7.08
CA LEU A 71 -2.63 2.78 8.05
C LEU A 71 -3.51 4.03 8.01
N GLY A 72 -2.90 5.22 7.96
CA GLY A 72 -3.60 6.48 8.10
C GLY A 72 -3.03 7.63 7.26
N GLY A 73 -3.85 8.66 7.07
CA GLY A 73 -3.46 9.86 6.32
C GLY A 73 -2.30 10.63 6.98
N GLY A 74 -1.51 11.32 6.15
CA GLY A 74 -0.50 12.28 6.59
C GLY A 74 0.81 11.70 7.12
N VAL A 75 1.01 10.37 7.15
CA VAL A 75 2.31 9.79 7.53
C VAL A 75 3.40 10.18 6.53
N CYS A 76 3.14 10.14 5.22
CA CYS A 76 4.11 10.60 4.24
C CYS A 76 4.50 12.06 4.47
N ALA A 77 3.55 12.97 4.69
CA ALA A 77 3.84 14.37 5.00
C ALA A 77 4.75 14.53 6.23
N LYS A 78 4.47 13.79 7.31
CA LYS A 78 5.31 13.77 8.51
C LYS A 78 6.70 13.18 8.26
N ALA A 79 6.81 12.16 7.42
CA ALA A 79 8.05 11.48 7.11
C ALA A 79 8.98 12.38 6.28
N VAL A 80 8.46 13.00 5.21
CA VAL A 80 9.24 13.90 4.35
C VAL A 80 9.67 15.17 5.07
N ALA A 81 8.83 15.73 5.96
CA ALA A 81 9.20 16.85 6.82
C ALA A 81 10.36 16.53 7.79
N LYS A 82 10.61 15.23 8.03
CA LYS A 82 11.77 14.74 8.81
C LYS A 82 12.93 14.25 7.93
N GLY A 83 12.86 14.47 6.61
CA GLY A 83 13.89 14.09 5.65
C GLY A 83 13.89 12.61 5.24
N PHE A 84 12.85 11.85 5.59
CA PHE A 84 12.70 10.48 5.10
C PHE A 84 12.03 10.45 3.74
N ARG A 85 12.39 9.46 2.93
CA ARG A 85 11.65 9.15 1.70
C ARG A 85 10.39 8.36 2.04
N CYS A 86 9.31 8.55 1.27
CA CYS A 86 8.04 7.87 1.50
C CYS A 86 7.54 7.13 0.25
N ILE A 87 6.86 6.00 0.48
CA ILE A 87 5.97 5.33 -0.48
C ILE A 87 4.55 5.43 0.07
N PHE A 88 3.61 5.93 -0.73
CA PHE A 88 2.21 6.04 -0.35
C PHE A 88 1.45 4.75 -0.69
N SER A 89 0.70 4.20 0.26
CA SER A 89 -0.15 3.02 0.09
C SER A 89 -1.31 3.02 1.08
N ASN A 90 -1.93 4.19 1.30
CA ASN A 90 -3.00 4.35 2.29
C ASN A 90 -4.14 3.36 2.05
N GLN A 91 -4.44 2.52 3.04
CA GLN A 91 -5.43 1.44 2.97
C GLN A 91 -6.86 1.94 2.71
N GLY A 92 -7.16 3.21 3.04
CA GLY A 92 -8.46 3.80 2.76
C GLY A 92 -8.76 3.90 1.27
N PHE A 93 -7.72 3.85 0.41
CA PHE A 93 -7.88 4.04 -1.03
C PHE A 93 -7.13 3.00 -1.87
N TRP A 94 -5.94 2.56 -1.46
CA TRP A 94 -5.02 1.79 -2.30
C TRP A 94 -4.83 0.34 -1.85
N TYR A 95 -5.63 -0.14 -0.89
CA TYR A 95 -5.76 -1.57 -0.60
C TYR A 95 -6.87 -2.16 -1.47
N LEU A 96 -6.51 -2.99 -2.43
CA LEU A 96 -7.41 -3.62 -3.39
C LEU A 96 -8.17 -4.81 -2.76
N ASP A 97 -7.69 -5.39 -1.67
CA ASP A 97 -8.45 -6.36 -0.88
C ASP A 97 -9.64 -5.73 -0.15
N HIS A 98 -9.66 -4.40 0.04
CA HIS A 98 -10.87 -3.66 0.42
C HIS A 98 -11.80 -3.56 -0.80
N LEU A 99 -12.75 -4.49 -0.88
CA LEU A 99 -13.61 -4.65 -2.07
C LEU A 99 -14.63 -3.53 -2.25
N ASP A 100 -14.93 -2.80 -1.19
CA ASP A 100 -15.86 -1.67 -1.14
C ASP A 100 -15.22 -0.34 -1.55
N VAL A 101 -13.94 -0.33 -1.91
CA VAL A 101 -13.24 0.84 -2.47
C VAL A 101 -13.35 0.83 -4.00
N PRO A 102 -14.15 1.73 -4.60
CA PRO A 102 -14.36 1.78 -6.04
C PRO A 102 -13.20 2.50 -6.76
N TRP A 103 -13.12 2.32 -8.07
CA TRP A 103 -12.01 2.84 -8.89
C TRP A 103 -11.81 4.36 -8.76
N TYR A 104 -12.87 5.13 -8.56
CA TYR A 104 -12.78 6.58 -8.50
C TYR A 104 -12.14 7.07 -7.20
N GLU A 105 -12.30 6.35 -6.09
CA GLU A 105 -11.59 6.65 -4.84
C GLU A 105 -10.11 6.34 -4.98
N VAL A 106 -9.78 5.19 -5.60
CA VAL A 106 -8.40 4.82 -5.95
C VAL A 106 -7.74 5.88 -6.84
N TYR A 107 -8.47 6.37 -7.86
CA TYR A 107 -7.99 7.39 -8.80
C TYR A 107 -7.78 8.76 -8.16
N ASN A 108 -8.68 9.15 -7.25
CA ASN A 108 -8.67 10.47 -6.63
C ASN A 108 -7.69 10.61 -5.47
N ALA A 109 -7.23 9.50 -4.88
CA ALA A 109 -6.19 9.54 -3.85
C ALA A 109 -4.93 10.28 -4.34
N GLU A 110 -4.46 11.24 -3.56
CA GLU A 110 -3.37 12.14 -3.90
C GLU A 110 -2.16 11.89 -2.98
N PRO A 111 -1.08 11.26 -3.47
CA PRO A 111 0.12 10.96 -2.66
C PRO A 111 0.80 12.19 -2.07
N LEU A 112 0.62 13.37 -2.68
CA LEU A 112 1.19 14.63 -2.22
C LEU A 112 0.24 15.44 -1.33
N GLU A 113 -0.87 14.86 -0.87
CA GLU A 113 -1.82 15.53 0.02
C GLU A 113 -1.13 15.97 1.32
N GLY A 114 -1.25 17.27 1.63
CA GLY A 114 -0.63 17.87 2.81
C GLY A 114 0.88 18.10 2.70
N ILE A 115 1.46 18.07 1.50
CA ILE A 115 2.89 18.34 1.24
C ILE A 115 3.01 19.50 0.24
N ASP A 116 3.16 20.72 0.75
CA ASP A 116 3.22 21.93 -0.10
C ASP A 116 4.65 22.27 -0.56
N ASN A 117 5.66 21.88 0.21
CA ASN A 117 7.06 22.19 -0.11
C ASN A 117 7.58 21.29 -1.24
N ALA A 118 8.04 21.89 -2.35
CA ALA A 118 8.56 21.17 -3.51
C ALA A 118 9.71 20.20 -3.16
N SER A 119 10.63 20.60 -2.28
CA SER A 119 11.74 19.74 -1.85
C SER A 119 11.29 18.54 -1.02
N GLU A 120 10.17 18.67 -0.29
CA GLU A 120 9.56 17.56 0.44
C GLU A 120 8.75 16.65 -0.49
N GLN A 121 8.12 17.20 -1.53
CA GLN A 121 7.44 16.42 -2.56
C GLN A 121 8.40 15.47 -3.29
N GLU A 122 9.64 15.90 -3.54
CA GLU A 122 10.70 15.05 -4.14
C GLU A 122 11.07 13.82 -3.29
N LEU A 123 10.76 13.84 -1.99
CA LEU A 123 10.99 12.70 -1.09
C LEU A 123 9.86 11.65 -1.17
N VAL A 124 8.73 11.97 -1.79
CA VAL A 124 7.68 10.99 -2.10
C VAL A 124 8.06 10.25 -3.38
N LEU A 125 8.43 8.98 -3.25
CA LEU A 125 8.95 8.17 -4.35
C LEU A 125 7.87 7.68 -5.32
N GLY A 126 6.61 7.80 -4.92
CA GLY A 126 5.46 7.27 -5.63
C GLY A 126 4.58 6.47 -4.68
N GLY A 127 4.10 5.32 -5.17
CA GLY A 127 3.03 4.61 -4.52
C GLY A 127 2.92 3.14 -4.88
N GLU A 128 2.28 2.40 -3.98
CA GLU A 128 1.93 1.00 -4.18
C GLU A 128 0.46 0.80 -3.89
N VAL A 129 -0.18 -0.05 -4.69
CA VAL A 129 -1.49 -0.61 -4.36
C VAL A 129 -1.27 -2.02 -3.82
N CYS A 130 -1.87 -2.33 -2.68
CA CYS A 130 -1.72 -3.65 -2.05
C CYS A 130 -2.90 -4.54 -2.43
N MET A 131 -2.64 -5.83 -2.59
CA MET A 131 -3.68 -6.85 -2.66
C MET A 131 -3.28 -7.91 -1.63
N TRP A 132 -3.87 -7.83 -0.45
CA TRP A 132 -3.66 -8.83 0.59
C TRP A 132 -4.51 -10.08 0.32
N GLY A 133 -3.96 -11.25 0.66
CA GLY A 133 -4.44 -12.55 0.19
C GLY A 133 -5.47 -13.24 1.07
N GLU A 134 -6.00 -12.60 2.13
CA GLU A 134 -6.88 -13.22 3.13
C GLU A 134 -8.16 -13.79 2.51
N THR A 135 -8.66 -13.14 1.46
CA THR A 135 -9.90 -13.53 0.79
C THR A 135 -9.75 -13.62 -0.73
N ALA A 136 -8.52 -13.72 -1.24
CA ALA A 136 -8.24 -13.76 -2.68
C ALA A 136 -7.31 -14.92 -3.01
N ASP A 137 -7.58 -15.59 -4.13
CA ASP A 137 -6.72 -16.66 -4.64
C ASP A 137 -6.67 -16.63 -6.18
N THR A 138 -6.13 -17.68 -6.81
CA THR A 138 -6.03 -17.76 -8.27
C THR A 138 -7.37 -17.66 -9.01
N SER A 139 -8.50 -17.89 -8.34
CA SER A 139 -9.84 -17.82 -8.93
C SER A 139 -10.33 -16.39 -9.14
N ASP A 140 -9.86 -15.44 -8.34
CA ASP A 140 -10.42 -14.07 -8.31
C ASP A 140 -9.39 -12.93 -8.14
N VAL A 141 -8.10 -13.24 -7.97
CA VAL A 141 -7.05 -12.24 -7.73
C VAL A 141 -6.96 -11.19 -8.84
N GLN A 142 -7.11 -11.59 -10.11
CA GLN A 142 -7.01 -10.68 -11.24
C GLN A 142 -8.22 -9.74 -11.32
N GLN A 143 -9.41 -10.24 -11.01
CA GLN A 143 -10.66 -9.48 -10.97
C GLN A 143 -10.69 -8.53 -9.76
N THR A 144 -9.93 -8.86 -8.70
CA THR A 144 -9.71 -8.00 -7.54
C THR A 144 -8.76 -6.86 -7.88
N ILE A 145 -7.63 -7.17 -8.51
CA ILE A 145 -6.60 -6.18 -8.88
C ILE A 145 -7.10 -5.25 -10.00
N TRP A 146 -7.61 -5.82 -11.08
CA TRP A 146 -7.95 -5.08 -12.29
C TRP A 146 -9.46 -4.85 -12.41
N PRO A 147 -9.87 -3.63 -12.78
CA PRO A 147 -9.06 -2.55 -13.34
C PRO A 147 -8.62 -1.48 -12.33
N ARG A 148 -8.90 -1.64 -11.03
CA ARG A 148 -8.62 -0.61 -10.01
C ARG A 148 -7.14 -0.26 -9.89
N ALA A 149 -6.24 -1.22 -10.03
CA ALA A 149 -4.80 -0.94 -10.08
C ALA A 149 -4.41 0.00 -11.24
N ALA A 150 -5.13 -0.04 -12.37
CA ALA A 150 -4.89 0.88 -13.48
C ALA A 150 -5.25 2.33 -13.14
N ALA A 151 -6.23 2.55 -12.26
CA ALA A 151 -6.59 3.87 -11.79
C ALA A 151 -5.46 4.50 -10.95
N ALA A 152 -4.87 3.74 -10.02
CA ALA A 152 -3.69 4.18 -9.28
C ALA A 152 -2.47 4.36 -10.20
N ALA A 153 -2.29 3.50 -11.20
CA ALA A 153 -1.22 3.63 -12.18
C ALA A 153 -1.30 4.95 -12.96
N GLU A 154 -2.50 5.33 -13.41
CA GLU A 154 -2.69 6.63 -14.11
C GLU A 154 -2.41 7.81 -13.18
N ARG A 155 -2.78 7.72 -11.88
CA ARG A 155 -2.44 8.72 -10.86
C ARG A 155 -0.94 8.89 -10.66
N LEU A 156 -0.19 7.79 -10.61
CA LEU A 156 1.25 7.81 -10.39
C LEU A 156 2.05 8.19 -11.66
N TRP A 157 1.46 8.00 -12.84
CA TRP A 157 2.13 8.27 -14.11
C TRP A 157 1.84 9.66 -14.68
N SER A 158 0.59 10.13 -14.55
CA SER A 158 0.12 11.34 -15.22
C SER A 158 0.45 12.59 -14.41
N ARG A 159 0.54 13.72 -15.11
CA ARG A 159 0.73 15.01 -14.44
C ARG A 159 -0.46 15.33 -13.54
N ARG A 160 -0.19 15.83 -12.34
CA ARG A 160 -1.20 16.15 -11.33
C ARG A 160 -2.32 17.05 -11.87
N GLU A 161 -1.96 18.07 -12.64
CA GLU A 161 -2.90 19.05 -13.20
C GLU A 161 -3.86 18.44 -14.22
N SER A 162 -3.45 17.34 -14.88
CA SER A 162 -4.30 16.66 -15.88
C SER A 162 -5.48 15.92 -15.24
N ILE A 163 -5.37 15.61 -13.94
CA ILE A 163 -6.36 14.82 -13.20
C ILE A 163 -7.35 15.74 -12.46
N SER A 164 -6.85 16.79 -11.80
CA SER A 164 -7.64 17.60 -10.86
C SER A 164 -8.64 18.58 -11.49
N LEU A 165 -8.57 18.82 -12.80
CA LEU A 165 -9.30 19.92 -13.45
C LEU A 165 -10.64 19.52 -14.12
N ARG A 166 -10.97 18.23 -14.20
CA ARG A 166 -12.08 17.76 -15.04
C ARG A 166 -12.92 16.70 -14.34
N ASN A 167 -14.19 16.63 -14.73
CA ASN A 167 -15.09 15.57 -14.30
C ASN A 167 -14.51 14.20 -14.70
N ILE A 168 -14.18 13.37 -13.72
CA ILE A 168 -13.57 12.06 -13.94
C ILE A 168 -14.50 11.10 -14.70
N ASN A 169 -15.82 11.29 -14.61
CA ASN A 169 -16.79 10.48 -15.34
C ASN A 169 -16.81 10.78 -16.84
N GLU A 170 -16.43 11.99 -17.24
CA GLU A 170 -16.33 12.37 -18.65
C GLU A 170 -14.94 12.09 -19.23
N THR A 171 -13.93 11.99 -18.37
CA THR A 171 -12.53 11.87 -18.79
C THR A 171 -11.96 10.48 -18.52
N ALA A 172 -11.75 10.12 -17.25
CA ALA A 172 -11.08 8.88 -16.85
C ALA A 172 -11.97 7.65 -17.06
N LEU A 173 -13.26 7.73 -16.73
CA LEU A 173 -14.17 6.58 -16.80
C LEU A 173 -14.23 5.93 -18.20
N PRO A 174 -14.45 6.67 -19.32
CA PRO A 174 -14.49 6.05 -20.65
C PRO A 174 -13.16 5.38 -21.02
N ARG A 175 -12.02 5.99 -20.64
CA ARG A 175 -10.68 5.41 -20.88
C ARG A 175 -10.47 4.13 -20.08
N LEU A 176 -10.87 4.11 -18.82
CA LEU A 176 -10.73 2.96 -17.95
C LEU A 176 -11.63 1.80 -18.39
N GLN A 177 -12.86 2.08 -18.82
CA GLN A 177 -13.76 1.09 -19.43
C GLN A 177 -13.16 0.49 -20.70
N TYR A 178 -12.59 1.33 -21.58
CA TYR A 178 -11.87 0.86 -22.76
C TYR A 178 -10.63 0.02 -22.39
N PHE A 179 -9.83 0.46 -21.41
CA PHE A 179 -8.64 -0.26 -20.96
C PHE A 179 -8.99 -1.62 -20.35
N ARG A 180 -10.08 -1.71 -19.60
CA ARG A 180 -10.62 -2.98 -19.08
C ARG A 180 -10.96 -3.96 -20.21
N CYS A 181 -11.60 -3.50 -21.29
CA CYS A 181 -11.82 -4.32 -22.48
C CYS A 181 -10.51 -4.81 -23.12
N LEU A 182 -9.50 -3.93 -23.19
CA LEU A 182 -8.18 -4.27 -23.71
C LEU A 182 -7.48 -5.34 -22.86
N LEU A 183 -7.57 -5.25 -21.53
CA LEU A 183 -7.04 -6.25 -20.60
C LEU A 183 -7.69 -7.61 -20.83
N ASN A 184 -9.02 -7.66 -20.90
CA ASN A 184 -9.74 -8.91 -21.18
C ASN A 184 -9.35 -9.52 -22.53
N ARG A 185 -9.23 -8.70 -23.58
CA ARG A 185 -8.77 -9.16 -24.90
C ARG A 185 -7.35 -9.72 -24.87
N ARG A 186 -6.53 -9.29 -23.91
CA ARG A 186 -5.15 -9.75 -23.69
C ARG A 186 -5.06 -10.91 -22.67
N GLY A 187 -6.19 -11.46 -22.23
CA GLY A 187 -6.23 -12.60 -21.31
C GLY A 187 -6.08 -12.25 -19.83
N VAL A 188 -6.18 -10.96 -19.46
CA VAL A 188 -6.23 -10.53 -18.05
C VAL A 188 -7.69 -10.36 -17.66
N PRO A 189 -8.27 -11.22 -16.79
CA PRO A 189 -9.68 -11.16 -16.46
C PRO A 189 -9.95 -10.03 -15.48
N ALA A 190 -10.28 -8.86 -16.01
CA ALA A 190 -10.59 -7.65 -15.25
C ALA A 190 -12.10 -7.53 -14.96
N ALA A 191 -12.45 -7.20 -13.72
CA ALA A 191 -13.83 -6.96 -13.32
C ALA A 191 -14.43 -5.76 -14.06
N PRO A 192 -15.78 -5.63 -14.10
CA PRO A 192 -16.43 -4.38 -14.49
C PRO A 192 -15.93 -3.19 -13.65
N VAL A 193 -15.70 -2.06 -14.32
CA VAL A 193 -15.30 -0.77 -13.74
C VAL A 193 -16.41 -0.19 -12.85
N THR A 194 -17.67 -0.33 -13.25
CA THR A 194 -18.85 0.26 -12.59
C THR A 194 -19.32 -0.52 -11.36
N ASN A 195 -18.63 -1.61 -11.00
CA ASN A 195 -18.92 -2.36 -9.80
C ASN A 195 -18.72 -1.51 -8.54
N PHE A 196 -19.74 -1.47 -7.69
CA PHE A 196 -19.61 -0.90 -6.35
C PHE A 196 -18.70 -1.78 -5.47
N TYR A 197 -18.96 -3.10 -5.46
CA TYR A 197 -18.07 -4.08 -4.85
C TYR A 197 -17.18 -4.72 -5.90
N ALA A 198 -15.87 -4.64 -5.72
CA ALA A 198 -14.87 -5.19 -6.62
C ALA A 198 -15.05 -6.70 -6.87
N ARG A 199 -14.36 -7.21 -7.90
CA ARG A 199 -14.33 -8.61 -8.37
C ARG A 199 -15.68 -9.28 -8.69
N ARG A 200 -16.81 -8.58 -8.54
CA ARG A 200 -18.14 -9.11 -8.90
C ARG A 200 -18.29 -9.29 -10.42
N PRO A 201 -19.07 -10.28 -10.87
CA PRO A 201 -19.44 -10.40 -12.27
C PRO A 201 -20.36 -9.24 -12.71
N PRO A 202 -20.52 -9.01 -14.03
CA PRO A 202 -21.56 -8.13 -14.55
C PRO A 202 -22.96 -8.53 -14.06
N THR A 203 -23.89 -7.57 -14.00
CA THR A 203 -25.28 -7.82 -13.55
C THR A 203 -26.14 -8.56 -14.59
N GLY A 204 -25.70 -8.58 -15.85
CA GLY A 204 -26.41 -9.23 -16.94
C GLY A 204 -25.49 -9.59 -18.12
N PRO A 205 -26.04 -10.20 -19.17
CA PRO A 205 -25.31 -10.45 -20.41
C PRO A 205 -24.98 -9.12 -21.10
N GLY A 206 -23.83 -9.04 -21.76
CA GLY A 206 -23.42 -7.82 -22.45
C GLY A 206 -22.01 -7.92 -23.01
N SER A 207 -21.64 -6.93 -23.83
CA SER A 207 -20.25 -6.77 -24.28
C SER A 207 -19.37 -6.24 -23.15
N CYS A 208 -18.05 -6.27 -23.30
CA CYS A 208 -17.17 -5.67 -22.28
C CYS A 208 -17.36 -4.14 -22.12
N TYR A 209 -17.99 -3.49 -23.11
CA TYR A 209 -18.29 -2.06 -23.14
C TYR A 209 -19.60 -1.71 -22.42
N GLU A 210 -20.51 -2.67 -22.28
CA GLU A 210 -21.77 -2.53 -21.54
C GLU A 210 -21.62 -3.24 -20.20
N GLN A 211 -21.54 -2.47 -19.12
CA GLN A 211 -21.15 -2.95 -17.78
C GLN A 211 -22.28 -2.78 -16.78
#